data_AF-A0A970GYC8-F1
#
_entry.id   AF-A0A970GYC8-F1
#
_cell.length_a   1.000
_cell.length_b   1.000
_cell.length_c   1.000
_cell.angle_alpha   90.00
_cell.angle_beta   90.00
_cell.angle_gamma   90.00
#
_symmetry.space_group_name_H-M   'P 1'
#
loop_
_entity.id
_entity.type
_entity.pdbx_description
1 polymer ?
#
loop_
_entity_poly.entity_id
_entity_poly.type
_entity_poly.pdbx_seq_one_letter_code
_entity_poly.pdbx_strand_id
1 'polypeptide(L)'
;MSNLKEYIKKMSDKDNDFFFGEGNWTKVSNQYYQFKRVLDNDNIIIITTNIKVIKGNNVLVVANNKAVYLKDWQVRPVRNWDLGVNAYAVKLNRKYFKPYTFRFSFDDMSFEKEDTFDSLMELAREQGEQNLKFAYGHF
;
A
#
# COMPACT_ATOMS: atom_id res chain seq x y z
N MET A 1 12.73 -9.60 31.34
CA MET A 1 11.92 -8.66 30.54
C MET A 1 12.57 -8.17 29.24
N SER A 2 13.87 -8.41 28.95
CA SER A 2 14.48 -7.99 27.65
C SER A 2 14.12 -8.91 26.48
N ASN A 3 13.96 -10.22 26.72
CA ASN A 3 13.76 -11.21 25.65
C ASN A 3 12.45 -11.02 24.87
N LEU A 4 11.35 -10.63 25.53
CA LEU A 4 10.06 -10.38 24.86
C LEU A 4 10.10 -9.14 23.95
N LYS A 5 10.74 -8.05 24.39
CA LYS A 5 10.86 -6.83 23.58
C LYS A 5 11.71 -7.05 22.34
N GLU A 6 12.82 -7.77 22.48
CA GLU A 6 13.66 -8.16 21.35
C GLU A 6 12.94 -9.10 20.38
N TYR A 7 12.18 -10.06 20.89
CA TYR A 7 11.36 -10.96 20.07
C TYR A 7 10.30 -10.21 19.25
N ILE A 8 9.53 -9.31 19.90
CA ILE A 8 8.53 -8.48 19.21
C ILE A 8 9.19 -7.61 18.14
N LYS A 9 10.34 -7.00 18.45
CA LYS A 9 11.08 -6.19 17.48
C LYS A 9 11.49 -7.02 16.25
N LYS A 10 12.07 -8.22 16.46
CA LYS A 10 12.45 -9.12 15.35
C LYS A 10 11.26 -9.53 14.50
N MET A 11 10.11 -9.80 15.10
CA MET A 11 8.88 -10.09 14.34
C MET A 11 8.41 -8.89 13.52
N SER A 12 8.43 -7.69 14.11
CA SER A 12 8.04 -6.46 13.40
C SER A 12 8.98 -6.17 12.24
N ASP A 13 10.29 -6.31 12.43
CA ASP A 13 11.28 -6.06 11.39
C ASP A 13 11.10 -7.07 10.24
N LYS A 14 10.84 -8.35 10.56
CA LYS A 14 10.53 -9.39 9.56
C LYS A 14 9.25 -9.13 8.77
N ASP A 15 8.18 -8.65 9.40
CA ASP A 15 6.94 -8.28 8.70
C ASP A 15 7.17 -7.07 7.79
N ASN A 16 7.93 -6.07 8.25
CA ASN A 16 8.34 -4.92 7.44
C ASN A 16 9.20 -5.35 6.24
N ASP A 17 10.18 -6.24 6.43
CA ASP A 17 11.00 -6.77 5.33
C ASP A 17 10.15 -7.52 4.31
N PHE A 18 9.19 -8.32 4.78
CA PHE A 18 8.27 -9.03 3.90
C PHE A 18 7.37 -8.08 3.11
N PHE A 19 6.85 -7.03 3.74
CA PHE A 19 5.98 -6.06 3.09
C PHE A 19 6.76 -5.05 2.23
N PHE A 20 7.64 -4.25 2.83
CA PHE A 20 8.36 -3.18 2.13
C PHE A 20 9.55 -3.68 1.28
N GLY A 21 10.02 -4.91 1.52
CA GLY A 21 11.25 -5.44 0.93
C GLY A 21 12.42 -5.29 1.89
N GLU A 22 13.21 -6.35 2.01
CA GLU A 22 14.41 -6.38 2.86
C GLU A 22 15.37 -5.25 2.46
N GLY A 23 15.76 -4.42 3.43
CA GLY A 23 16.64 -3.26 3.20
C GLY A 23 16.01 -2.07 2.48
N ASN A 24 14.71 -2.11 2.16
CA ASN A 24 14.02 -1.02 1.45
C ASN A 24 13.30 -0.02 2.38
N TRP A 25 13.26 -0.30 3.68
CA TRP A 25 12.61 0.56 4.65
C TRP A 25 13.57 1.00 5.75
N THR A 26 13.30 2.15 6.34
CA THR A 26 14.06 2.72 7.44
C THR A 26 13.10 3.25 8.49
N LYS A 27 13.40 2.94 9.75
CA LYS A 27 12.68 3.48 10.89
C LYS A 27 13.12 4.91 11.14
N VAL A 28 12.21 5.87 10.99
CA VAL A 28 12.47 7.30 11.23
C VAL A 28 12.25 7.64 12.71
N SER A 29 11.25 7.01 13.32
CA SER A 29 10.97 7.15 14.76
C SER A 29 10.31 5.88 15.29
N ASN A 30 9.93 5.84 16.58
CA ASN A 30 9.33 4.67 17.20
C ASN A 30 8.14 4.09 16.42
N GLN A 31 7.37 4.94 15.73
CA GLN A 31 6.14 4.57 15.03
C GLN A 31 6.22 4.76 13.52
N TYR A 32 7.15 5.59 13.02
CA TYR A 32 7.19 6.00 11.62
C TYR A 32 8.29 5.29 10.83
N TYR A 33 7.93 4.89 9.62
CA TYR A 33 8.77 4.24 8.64
C TYR A 33 8.78 5.04 7.34
N GLN A 34 9.91 5.01 6.65
CA GLN A 34 10.10 5.54 5.31
C GLN A 34 10.60 4.39 4.43
N PHE A 35 10.17 4.34 3.18
CA PHE A 35 10.52 3.26 2.27
C PHE A 35 10.38 3.72 0.82
N LYS A 36 11.10 3.08 -0.10
CA LYS A 36 10.96 3.40 -1.53
C LYS A 36 9.65 2.82 -2.05
N ARG A 37 9.02 3.58 -2.94
CA ARG A 37 7.75 3.23 -3.58
C ARG A 37 7.97 2.34 -4.80
N VAL A 38 9.00 2.60 -5.59
CA VAL A 38 9.39 1.74 -6.71
C VAL A 38 10.53 0.84 -6.25
N LEU A 39 10.28 -0.46 -6.19
CA LEU A 39 11.29 -1.45 -5.82
C LEU A 39 12.10 -1.86 -7.06
N ASP A 40 11.39 -2.07 -8.17
CA ASP A 40 11.91 -2.33 -9.50
C ASP A 40 10.82 -2.01 -10.56
N ASN A 41 11.03 -2.41 -11.81
CA ASN A 41 10.11 -2.12 -12.93
C ASN A 41 8.75 -2.84 -12.83
N ASP A 42 8.66 -3.87 -12.00
CA ASP A 42 7.50 -4.74 -11.85
C ASP A 42 6.91 -4.72 -10.45
N ASN A 43 7.59 -4.17 -9.45
CA ASN A 43 7.18 -4.16 -8.06
C ASN A 43 7.13 -2.73 -7.50
N ILE A 44 5.94 -2.33 -7.05
CA ILE A 44 5.70 -1.00 -6.48
C ILE A 44 4.88 -1.08 -5.19
N ILE A 45 4.99 -0.04 -4.38
CA ILE A 45 4.17 0.22 -3.20
C ILE A 45 3.60 1.62 -3.31
N ILE A 46 2.28 1.72 -3.41
CA ILE A 46 1.56 2.99 -3.47
C ILE A 46 0.84 3.26 -2.15
N ILE A 47 0.63 4.54 -1.83
CA ILE A 47 -0.31 4.97 -0.79
C ILE A 47 -1.59 5.42 -1.46
N THR A 48 -2.72 4.85 -1.05
CA THR A 48 -4.03 5.19 -1.64
C THR A 48 -5.17 4.95 -0.67
N THR A 49 -6.25 5.70 -0.86
CA THR A 49 -7.55 5.48 -0.20
C THR A 49 -8.51 4.65 -1.06
N ASN A 50 -8.11 4.27 -2.29
CA ASN A 50 -8.96 3.60 -3.27
C ASN A 50 -9.13 2.09 -2.99
N ILE A 51 -9.25 1.73 -1.72
CA ILE A 51 -9.42 0.34 -1.27
C ILE A 51 -10.84 0.13 -0.80
N LYS A 52 -11.45 -0.95 -1.25
CA LYS A 52 -12.76 -1.44 -0.77
C LYS A 52 -12.66 -2.89 -0.34
N VAL A 53 -13.63 -3.32 0.46
CA VAL A 53 -13.79 -4.73 0.84
C VAL A 53 -15.01 -5.28 0.09
N ILE A 54 -14.78 -6.27 -0.77
CA ILE A 54 -15.83 -6.95 -1.53
C ILE A 54 -15.82 -8.43 -1.13
N LYS A 55 -16.92 -8.89 -0.52
CA LYS A 55 -17.06 -10.27 -0.04
C LYS A 55 -15.86 -10.71 0.81
N GLY A 56 -15.43 -9.86 1.74
CA GLY A 56 -14.29 -10.13 2.65
C GLY A 56 -12.91 -10.02 2.01
N ASN A 57 -12.78 -9.64 0.74
CA ASN A 57 -11.50 -9.47 0.07
C ASN A 57 -11.22 -7.99 -0.19
N ASN A 58 -9.98 -7.55 0.05
CA ASN A 58 -9.53 -6.22 -0.31
C ASN A 58 -9.43 -6.10 -1.84
N VAL A 59 -9.93 -4.99 -2.39
CA VAL A 59 -9.82 -4.65 -3.81
C VAL A 59 -9.30 -3.23 -3.97
N LEU A 60 -8.33 -3.04 -4.85
CA LEU A 60 -7.92 -1.72 -5.31
C LEU A 60 -8.82 -1.30 -6.46
N VAL A 61 -9.65 -0.28 -6.25
CA VAL A 61 -10.50 0.27 -7.32
C VAL A 61 -9.62 1.08 -8.26
N VAL A 62 -9.70 0.76 -9.55
CA VAL A 62 -8.86 1.34 -10.61
C VAL A 62 -9.69 2.03 -11.70
N ALA A 63 -11.00 1.86 -11.70
CA ALA A 63 -11.90 2.60 -12.56
C ALA A 63 -13.31 2.59 -11.97
N ASN A 64 -14.23 3.33 -12.58
CA ASN A 64 -15.62 3.44 -12.11
C ASN A 64 -16.31 2.07 -11.91
N ASN A 65 -15.95 1.01 -12.63
CA ASN A 65 -16.49 -0.34 -12.42
C ASN A 65 -15.41 -1.43 -12.43
N LYS A 66 -14.13 -1.09 -12.20
CA LYS A 66 -13.04 -2.06 -12.20
C LYS A 66 -12.22 -2.01 -10.93
N ALA A 67 -11.80 -3.18 -10.46
CA ALA A 67 -10.87 -3.28 -9.34
C ALA A 67 -9.92 -4.47 -9.50
N VAL A 68 -8.77 -4.39 -8.84
CA VAL A 68 -7.79 -5.47 -8.73
C VAL A 68 -7.96 -6.13 -7.38
N TYR A 69 -8.16 -7.46 -7.36
CA TYR A 69 -8.21 -8.21 -6.11
C TYR A 69 -6.83 -8.30 -5.46
N LEU A 70 -6.78 -8.02 -4.17
CA LEU A 70 -5.56 -8.02 -3.38
C LEU A 70 -5.62 -9.12 -2.32
N LYS A 71 -4.47 -9.73 -2.05
CA LYS A 71 -4.30 -10.56 -0.86
C LYS A 71 -4.11 -9.70 0.37
N ASP A 72 -4.46 -10.22 1.54
CA ASP A 72 -4.34 -9.49 2.82
C ASP A 72 -2.90 -9.05 3.11
N TRP A 73 -1.92 -9.81 2.64
CA TRP A 73 -0.51 -9.46 2.78
C TRP A 73 -0.08 -8.30 1.88
N GLN A 74 -0.85 -7.95 0.85
CA GLN A 74 -0.54 -6.84 -0.07
C GLN A 74 -1.04 -5.49 0.46
N VAL A 75 -1.83 -5.47 1.53
CA VAL A 75 -2.46 -4.26 2.05
C VAL A 75 -2.03 -4.03 3.49
N ARG A 76 -1.62 -2.80 3.80
CA ARG A 76 -1.35 -2.36 5.17
C ARG A 76 -2.02 -1.02 5.43
N PRO A 77 -2.82 -0.87 6.49
CA PRO A 77 -3.32 0.42 6.91
C PRO A 77 -2.16 1.30 7.36
N VAL A 78 -2.10 2.54 6.89
CA VAL A 78 -1.05 3.49 7.21
C VAL A 78 -1.61 4.88 7.47
N ARG A 79 -0.89 5.64 8.29
CA ARG A 79 -1.26 7.01 8.63
C ARG A 79 -0.05 7.92 8.69
N ASN A 80 -0.28 9.21 8.46
CA ASN A 80 0.67 10.28 8.76
C ASN A 80 -0.09 11.38 9.49
N TRP A 81 0.20 11.55 10.79
CA TRP A 81 -0.48 12.54 11.64
C TRP A 81 -0.14 13.97 11.24
N ASP A 82 1.11 14.22 10.83
CA ASP A 82 1.60 15.55 10.47
C ASP A 82 0.88 16.09 9.22
N LEU A 83 0.45 15.18 8.33
CA LEU A 83 -0.22 15.51 7.07
C LEU A 83 -1.73 15.21 7.08
N GLY A 84 -2.29 14.70 8.19
CA GLY A 84 -3.69 14.29 8.27
C GLY A 84 -4.06 13.14 7.33
N VAL A 85 -3.09 12.32 6.91
CA VAL A 85 -3.32 11.21 5.98
C VAL A 85 -3.72 9.96 6.74
N ASN A 86 -4.83 9.34 6.33
CA ASN A 86 -5.24 8.00 6.75
C ASN A 86 -5.57 7.18 5.50
N ALA A 87 -4.77 6.17 5.19
CA ALA A 87 -4.78 5.50 3.88
C ALA A 87 -4.27 4.05 3.98
N TYR A 88 -4.07 3.42 2.82
CA TYR A 88 -3.48 2.08 2.71
C TYR A 88 -2.18 2.13 1.92
N ALA A 89 -1.15 1.44 2.42
CA ALA A 89 -0.01 1.04 1.61
C ALA A 89 -0.39 -0.25 0.88
N VAL A 90 -0.20 -0.26 -0.44
CA VAL A 90 -0.61 -1.36 -1.31
C VAL A 90 0.58 -1.83 -2.13
N LYS A 91 0.98 -3.08 -1.93
CA LYS A 91 2.07 -3.75 -2.65
C LYS A 91 1.54 -4.40 -3.92
N LEU A 92 2.00 -3.90 -5.07
CA LEU A 92 1.57 -4.33 -6.39
C LEU A 92 2.72 -4.96 -7.16
N ASN A 93 2.38 -5.95 -7.98
CA ASN A 93 3.31 -6.55 -8.94
C ASN A 93 2.66 -6.62 -10.33
N ARG A 94 3.40 -6.23 -11.37
CA ARG A 94 2.92 -6.13 -12.76
C ARG A 94 2.27 -7.42 -13.25
N LYS A 95 2.86 -8.58 -12.96
CA LYS A 95 2.38 -9.89 -13.41
C LYS A 95 1.04 -10.29 -12.77
N TYR A 96 0.80 -9.82 -11.55
CA TYR A 96 -0.41 -10.15 -10.77
C TYR A 96 -1.47 -9.03 -10.80
N PHE A 97 -1.16 -7.89 -11.40
CA PHE A 97 -2.11 -6.81 -11.61
C PHE A 97 -3.13 -7.20 -12.68
N LYS A 98 -4.30 -7.67 -12.23
CA LYS A 98 -5.38 -8.16 -13.09
C LYS A 98 -6.69 -7.46 -12.75
N PRO A 99 -7.03 -6.37 -13.49
CA PRO A 99 -8.30 -5.69 -13.31
C PRO A 99 -9.47 -6.63 -13.60
N TYR A 100 -10.44 -6.64 -12.70
CA TYR A 100 -11.72 -7.33 -12.86
C TYR A 100 -12.83 -6.29 -13.04
N THR A 101 -13.74 -6.55 -13.98
CA THR A 101 -14.87 -5.66 -14.28
C THR A 101 -16.11 -6.12 -13.52
N PHE A 102 -16.69 -5.22 -12.72
CA PHE A 102 -17.92 -5.44 -11.99
C PHE A 102 -19.13 -5.06 -12.84
N ARG A 103 -20.28 -5.65 -12.52
CA ARG A 103 -21.58 -5.31 -13.16
C ARG A 103 -22.18 -4.01 -12.61
N PHE A 104 -21.57 -3.43 -11.59
CA PHE A 104 -21.99 -2.19 -10.94
C PHE A 104 -20.83 -1.20 -10.94
N SER A 105 -21.15 0.07 -10.76
CA SER A 105 -20.16 1.14 -10.58
C SER A 105 -19.92 1.44 -9.10
N PHE A 106 -18.69 1.83 -8.77
CA PHE A 106 -18.31 2.33 -7.45
C PHE A 106 -18.74 3.80 -7.34
N ASP A 107 -19.99 4.05 -6.99
CA ASP A 107 -20.63 5.38 -7.06
C ASP A 107 -20.00 6.44 -6.14
N ASP A 108 -19.22 6.03 -5.13
CA ASP A 108 -18.49 6.91 -4.23
C ASP A 108 -17.06 7.21 -4.69
N MET A 109 -16.69 6.80 -5.91
CA MET A 109 -15.40 7.06 -6.53
C MET A 109 -15.59 7.65 -7.92
N SER A 110 -14.66 8.52 -8.33
CA SER A 110 -14.67 9.14 -9.66
C SER A 110 -13.32 8.96 -10.31
N PHE A 111 -13.31 8.35 -11.49
CA PHE A 111 -12.13 8.15 -12.31
C PHE A 111 -12.35 8.77 -13.68
N GLU A 112 -11.43 9.66 -14.08
CA GLU A 112 -11.39 10.19 -15.46
C GLU A 112 -10.96 9.10 -16.45
N LYS A 113 -10.03 8.24 -16.03
CA LYS A 113 -9.49 7.12 -16.79
C LYS A 113 -9.17 5.95 -15.87
N GLU A 114 -9.10 4.76 -16.46
CA GLU A 114 -8.66 3.56 -15.74
C GLU A 114 -7.19 3.67 -15.32
N ASP A 115 -6.92 3.40 -14.06
CA ASP A 115 -5.59 3.22 -13.52
C ASP A 115 -4.99 1.89 -13.97
N THR A 116 -3.94 1.99 -14.76
CA THR A 116 -3.14 0.86 -15.21
C THR A 116 -1.98 0.65 -14.23
N PHE A 117 -1.28 -0.49 -14.34
CA PHE A 117 -0.06 -0.67 -13.56
C PHE A 117 0.96 0.45 -13.84
N ASP A 118 1.07 0.90 -15.09
CA ASP A 118 2.02 1.97 -15.45
C ASP A 118 1.62 3.34 -14.88
N SER A 119 0.32 3.69 -14.88
CA SER A 119 -0.11 4.94 -14.23
C SER A 119 0.13 4.90 -12.71
N LEU A 120 -0.09 3.74 -12.08
CA LEU A 120 0.22 3.55 -10.66
C LEU A 120 1.73 3.53 -10.38
N MET A 121 2.54 3.10 -11.36
CA MET A 121 4.00 3.19 -11.27
C MET A 121 4.47 4.65 -11.31
N GLU A 122 3.89 5.49 -12.16
CA GLU A 122 4.16 6.93 -12.13
C GLU A 122 3.73 7.56 -10.79
N LEU A 123 2.54 7.23 -10.30
CA LEU A 123 2.11 7.65 -8.96
C LEU A 123 3.11 7.23 -7.87
N ALA A 124 3.64 6.00 -7.94
CA ALA A 124 4.65 5.53 -7.01
C ALA A 124 5.93 6.38 -7.08
N ARG A 125 6.37 6.79 -8.28
CA ARG A 125 7.52 7.69 -8.45
C ARG A 125 7.25 9.06 -7.83
N GLU A 126 6.11 9.67 -8.13
CA GLU A 126 5.70 10.96 -7.57
C GLU A 126 5.64 10.93 -6.03
N GLN A 127 5.05 9.88 -5.45
CA GLN A 127 5.04 9.68 -4.00
C GLN A 127 6.43 9.43 -3.42
N GLY A 128 7.33 8.84 -4.21
CA GLY A 128 8.72 8.61 -3.85
C GLY A 128 9.52 9.90 -3.70
N GLU A 129 9.27 10.88 -4.57
CA GLU A 129 9.94 12.20 -4.53
C GLU A 129 9.59 13.00 -3.28
N GLN A 130 8.36 12.87 -2.80
CA GLN A 130 7.91 13.52 -1.55
C GLN A 130 8.53 12.91 -0.29
N ASN A 131 9.06 11.68 -0.40
CA ASN A 131 9.78 10.99 0.66
C ASN A 131 9.04 10.93 2.00
N LEU A 132 7.73 10.70 1.94
CA LEU A 132 6.85 10.72 3.11
C LEU A 132 7.08 9.54 4.06
N LYS A 133 7.01 9.83 5.35
CA LYS A 133 7.01 8.85 6.44
C LYS A 133 5.58 8.44 6.79
N PHE A 134 5.40 7.18 7.18
CA PHE A 134 4.11 6.63 7.59
C PHE A 134 4.25 5.76 8.83
N ALA A 135 3.27 5.85 9.71
CA ALA A 135 3.07 4.90 10.79
C ALA A 135 2.02 3.86 10.39
N TYR A 136 2.06 2.68 11.00
CA TYR A 136 0.94 1.75 10.88
C TYR A 136 -0.34 2.38 11.43
N GLY A 137 -1.42 2.22 10.68
CA GLY A 137 -2.76 2.65 11.04
C GLY A 137 -3.58 1.53 11.67
N HIS A 138 -4.67 1.92 12.32
CA HIS A 138 -5.76 1.02 12.71
C HIS A 138 -7.04 1.67 12.19
N PHE A 139 -7.85 0.90 11.47
CA PHE A 139 -9.20 1.29 11.05
C PHE A 139 -10.22 0.56 11.94
#